data_AF-A0A401NN53-F1
#
_entry.id   AF-A0A401NN53-F1
#
_cell.length_a   1.000
_cell.length_b   1.000
_cell.length_c   1.000
_cell.angle_alpha   90.00
_cell.angle_beta   90.00
_cell.angle_gamma   90.00
#
_symmetry.space_group_name_H-M   'P 1'
#
loop_
_entity.id
_entity.type
_entity.pdbx_description
1 polymer ?
#
loop_
_entity_poly.entity_id
_entity_poly.type
_entity_poly.pdbx_seq_one_letter_code
_entity_poly.pdbx_strand_id
1 'polypeptide(L)' 'MTIHFQSDSQNTGPGFTANYYEVSANKNTQCGGKLDDDSGTFTSPNYPRSYPNNAKCTWYIFVDSDERIQIIFIDIQ' A
#
# COMPACT_ATOMS: atom_id res chain seq x y z
N MET A 1 11.33 -3.68 0.06
CA MET A 1 11.94 -2.47 -0.54
C MET A 1 13.37 -2.37 -0.03
N THR A 2 14.34 -2.14 -0.92
CA THR A 2 15.76 -2.09 -0.55
C THR A 2 16.40 -0.85 -1.14
N ILE A 3 17.08 -0.06 -0.30
CA ILE A 3 17.89 1.08 -0.73
C ILE A 3 19.36 0.69 -0.58
N HIS A 4 20.15 0.84 -1.63
CA HIS A 4 21.59 0.57 -1.63
C HIS A 4 22.37 1.79 -2.15
N PHE A 5 23.23 2.33 -1.30
CA PHE A 5 24.13 3.45 -1.61
C PHE A 5 25.57 2.99 -1.44
N GLN A 6 26.42 3.27 -2.43
CA GLN A 6 27.83 2.88 -2.43
C GLN A 6 28.69 4.02 -2.99
N SER A 7 29.83 4.26 -2.36
CA SER A 7 30.84 5.25 -2.75
C SER A 7 32.22 4.59 -2.86
N ASP A 8 33.19 5.30 -3.42
CA ASP A 8 34.54 4.82 -3.72
C ASP A 8 35.62 5.47 -2.81
N SER A 9 36.89 5.37 -3.20
CA SER A 9 38.03 5.79 -2.37
C SER A 9 38.51 7.23 -2.58
N GLN A 10 37.87 8.02 -3.46
CA GLN A 10 38.39 9.35 -3.83
C GLN A 10 37.27 10.40 -3.93
N ASN A 11 37.43 11.52 -3.20
CA ASN A 11 36.52 12.67 -3.16
C ASN A 11 35.09 12.36 -2.68
N THR A 12 34.59 13.11 -1.71
CA THR A 12 33.24 12.91 -1.15
C THR A 12 32.42 14.20 -1.19
N GLY A 13 31.09 14.05 -1.07
CA GLY A 13 30.12 15.14 -1.06
C GLY A 13 28.99 14.91 -0.05
N PRO A 14 27.98 15.79 0.00
CA PRO A 14 27.00 15.82 1.09
C PRO A 14 26.08 14.59 1.25
N GLY A 15 26.06 13.64 0.30
CA GLY A 15 25.28 12.41 0.39
C GLY A 15 23.81 12.58 -0.01
N PHE A 16 22.91 11.86 0.67
CA PHE A 16 21.46 11.89 0.37
C PHE A 16 20.61 12.12 1.62
N THR A 17 19.42 12.69 1.43
CA THR A 17 18.35 12.72 2.42
C THR A 17 17.14 12.00 1.84
N ALA A 18 16.61 11.02 2.56
CA ALA A 18 15.41 10.29 2.17
C ALA A 18 14.35 10.46 3.25
N ASN A 19 13.19 10.97 2.86
CA ASN A 19 11.99 10.90 3.68
C ASN A 19 11.21 9.65 3.25
N TYR A 20 10.96 8.76 4.20
CA TYR A 20 10.01 7.68 4.02
C TYR A 20 8.94 7.80 5.09
N TYR A 21 7.73 7.36 4.78
CA TYR A 21 6.63 7.31 5.71
C TYR A 21 6.02 5.92 5.63
N GLU A 22 5.88 5.31 6.79
CA GLU A 22 5.03 4.14 6.98
C GLU A 22 3.57 4.56 6.67
N VAL A 23 2.90 3.77 5.84
CA VAL A 23 1.43 3.77 5.78
C VAL A 23 1.02 2.60 6.66
N SER A 24 0.44 2.90 7.83
CA SER A 24 0.56 2.05 9.02
C SER A 24 0.02 0.62 8.87
N ALA A 25 0.68 -0.29 9.58
CA ALA A 25 0.36 -1.70 9.67
C ALA A 25 -0.69 -2.01 10.76
N ASN A 26 -1.56 -1.04 11.10
CA ASN A 26 -2.50 -1.15 12.22
C ASN A 26 -3.92 -1.54 11.76
N LYS A 27 -4.25 -2.81 12.01
CA LYS A 27 -5.48 -3.53 11.61
C LYS A 27 -6.82 -2.87 12.03
N ASN A 28 -6.81 -1.93 12.98
CA ASN A 28 -8.03 -1.32 13.51
C ASN A 28 -8.27 0.13 13.07
N THR A 29 -7.40 0.72 12.24
CA THR A 29 -7.62 2.07 11.69
C THR A 29 -7.10 2.23 10.25
N GLN A 30 -6.40 1.23 9.69
CA GLN A 30 -6.03 1.21 8.28
C GLN A 30 -7.03 0.45 7.42
N CYS A 31 -7.46 1.10 6.35
CA CYS A 31 -7.95 0.48 5.14
C CYS A 31 -6.97 0.79 4.00
N GLY A 32 -7.00 -0.02 2.96
CA GLY A 32 -6.03 0.05 1.87
C GLY A 32 -4.89 -0.94 2.05
N GLY A 33 -3.82 -0.75 1.29
CA GLY A 33 -2.64 -1.61 1.30
C GLY A 33 -2.40 -2.29 -0.05
N LYS A 34 -1.34 -3.08 -0.10
CA LYS A 34 -0.97 -3.89 -1.26
C LYS A 34 -1.79 -5.19 -1.24
N LEU A 35 -2.36 -5.53 -2.39
CA LEU A 35 -3.01 -6.80 -2.67
C LEU A 35 -2.23 -7.44 -3.82
N ASP A 36 -1.48 -8.49 -3.53
CA ASP A 36 -0.63 -9.23 -4.47
C ASP A 36 -0.91 -10.74 -4.50
N ASP A 37 -1.96 -11.17 -3.81
CA ASP A 37 -2.52 -12.51 -3.98
C ASP A 37 -3.35 -12.60 -5.26
N ASP A 38 -3.36 -13.76 -5.92
CA ASP A 38 -4.13 -14.04 -7.14
C ASP A 38 -5.64 -13.73 -7.00
N SER A 39 -6.16 -13.79 -5.76
CA SER A 39 -7.53 -13.40 -5.43
C SER A 39 -7.67 -13.02 -3.97
N GLY A 40 -8.69 -12.22 -3.65
CA GLY A 40 -9.00 -11.84 -2.29
C GLY A 40 -10.21 -10.91 -2.21
N THR A 41 -10.60 -10.59 -0.98
CA THR A 41 -11.63 -9.60 -0.69
C THR A 41 -11.05 -8.50 0.19
N PHE A 42 -11.47 -7.27 -0.07
CA PHE A 42 -11.14 -6.11 0.74
C PHE A 42 -12.41 -5.32 1.04
N THR A 43 -12.45 -4.68 2.20
CA THR A 43 -13.61 -3.92 2.67
C THR A 43 -13.19 -2.59 3.27
N SER A 44 -14.14 -1.66 3.35
CA SER A 44 -13.95 -0.41 4.10
C SER A 44 -13.70 -0.70 5.60
N PRO A 45 -13.06 0.23 6.33
CA PRO A 45 -12.88 0.05 7.77
C PRO A 45 -14.22 -0.17 8.45
N ASN A 46 -14.23 -1.08 9.43
CA ASN A 46 -15.40 -1.44 10.23
C ASN A 46 -16.56 -2.11 9.49
N TYR A 47 -16.48 -2.35 8.18
CA TYR A 47 -17.54 -3.04 7.44
C TYR A 47 -17.96 -4.33 8.18
N PRO A 48 -19.27 -4.58 8.42
CA PRO A 48 -20.44 -3.90 7.82
C PRO A 48 -20.93 -2.64 8.56
N ARG A 49 -20.20 -2.16 9.58
CA ARG A 49 -20.52 -0.90 10.26
C ARG A 49 -19.98 0.30 9.47
N SER A 50 -20.43 1.49 9.84
CA SER A 50 -19.98 2.74 9.23
C SER A 50 -18.46 2.92 9.34
N TYR A 51 -17.87 3.32 8.22
CA TYR A 51 -16.47 3.75 8.18
C TYR A 51 -16.28 5.06 8.97
N PRO A 52 -15.08 5.32 9.53
CA PRO A 52 -14.79 6.56 10.25
C PRO A 52 -14.89 7.80 9.36
N ASN A 53 -15.24 8.94 9.96
CA ASN A 53 -15.19 10.24 9.29
C ASN A 53 -13.75 10.54 8.82
N ASN A 54 -13.63 11.10 7.61
CA ASN A 54 -12.35 11.43 6.99
C ASN A 54 -11.41 10.22 6.76
N ALA A 55 -11.95 9.00 6.66
CA ALA A 55 -11.18 7.82 6.28
C ALA A 55 -10.57 7.99 4.87
N LYS A 56 -9.28 7.67 4.74
CA LYS A 56 -8.55 7.71 3.47
C LYS A 56 -7.94 6.33 3.21
N CYS A 57 -8.58 5.56 2.33
CA CYS A 57 -8.20 4.21 1.96
C CYS A 57 -7.64 4.18 0.54
N THR A 58 -6.57 3.44 0.30
CA THR A 58 -6.08 3.17 -1.07
C THR A 58 -5.57 1.74 -1.15
N TRP A 59 -6.21 0.92 -1.99
CA TRP A 59 -5.80 -0.45 -2.27
C TRP A 59 -5.03 -0.48 -3.58
N TYR A 60 -3.84 -1.07 -3.56
CA TYR A 60 -2.98 -1.25 -4.73
C TYR A 60 -3.01 -2.73 -5.11
N ILE A 61 -3.68 -3.05 -6.20
CA ILE A 61 -3.81 -4.43 -6.70
C ILE A 61 -2.69 -4.68 -7.72
N PHE A 62 -1.87 -5.69 -7.46
CA PHE A 62 -0.78 -6.12 -8.32
C PHE A 62 -1.11 -7.50 -8.88
N VAL A 63 -0.98 -7.64 -10.20
CA VAL A 63 -1.11 -8.91 -10.93
C VAL A 63 0.05 -9.01 -11.91
N ASP A 64 0.34 -10.22 -12.39
CA ASP A 64 1.41 -10.41 -13.37
C ASP A 64 1.07 -9.78 -14.73
N SER A 65 2.09 -9.59 -15.57
CA SER A 65 1.95 -8.82 -16.84
C SER A 65 0.95 -9.42 -17.83
N ASP A 66 0.65 -10.71 -17.72
CA ASP A 66 -0.28 -11.43 -18.60
C ASP A 66 -1.68 -11.62 -17.99
N GLU A 67 -1.91 -11.05 -16.81
CA GLU A 67 -3.17 -11.19 -16.07
C GLU A 67 -4.05 -9.94 -16.18
N ARG A 68 -5.32 -10.10 -15.79
CA ARG A 68 -6.31 -9.01 -15.79
C ARG A 68 -7.02 -8.95 -14.45
N ILE A 69 -7.22 -7.73 -13.97
CA ILE A 69 -7.97 -7.49 -12.74
C ILE A 69 -9.47 -7.48 -13.06
N GLN A 70 -10.24 -8.32 -12.37
CA GLN A 70 -11.70 -8.27 -12.34
C GLN A 70 -12.17 -7.88 -10.94
N ILE A 71 -12.98 -6.82 -10.84
CA ILE A 71 -13.57 -6.36 -9.58
C ILE A 71 -15.08 -6.62 -9.62
N ILE A 72 -15.58 -7.28 -8.58
CA ILE A 72 -17.02 -7.45 -8.34
C ILE A 72 -17.35 -6.77 -7.01
N PHE A 73 -18.27 -5.81 -7.03
CA PHE A 73 -18.83 -5.23 -5.82
C PHE A 73 -19.94 -6.14 -5.31
N ILE A 74 -19.69 -6.80 -4.18
CA ILE A 74 -20.65 -7.73 -3.55
C ILE A 74 -21.76 -6.96 -2.82
N ASP A 75 -21.40 -5.84 -2.18
CA ASP A 75 -22.33 -4.92 -1.50
C ASP A 75 -21.85 -3.47 -1.70
N ILE A 76 -22.81 -2.57 -1.87
CA ILE A 76 -22.62 -1.11 -1.88
C ILE A 76 -23.88 -0.45 -1.31
N GLN A 77 -23.70 0.44 -0.35
CA GLN A 77 -24.79 1.15 0.35
C GLN A 77 -24.78 2.64 0.00
#